data_AF-A0A431JY64-F1
#
_entry.id   AF-A0A431JY64-F1
#
_cell.length_a   1.000
_cell.length_b   1.000
_cell.length_c   1.000
_cell.angle_alpha   90.00
_cell.angle_beta   90.00
_cell.angle_gamma   90.00
#
_symmetry.space_group_name_H-M   'P 1'
#
loop_
_entity.id
_entity.type
_entity.pdbx_description
1 polymer ?
#
loop_
_entity_poly.entity_id
_entity_poly.type
_entity_poly.pdbx_seq_one_letter_code
_entity_poly.pdbx_strand_id
1 'polypeptide(L)'
;LRYRASKHDCDACALKPRCCPNASARKIPRSIHEGARQMARDICASEAGRTSRRERKKVEMLFAHLKRILKLDRLRLRGPDGARDEFHLAAAAQNLRKLAKLIPLGQPSLA
;
A
#
# COMPACT_ATOMS: atom_id res chain seq x y z
N LEU A 1 -11.83 2.39 -22.37
CA LEU A 1 -13.22 2.11 -22.80
C LEU A 1 -14.12 3.29 -22.42
N ARG A 2 -15.11 3.68 -23.23
CA ARG A 2 -15.98 4.82 -22.90
C ARG A 2 -17.27 4.30 -22.28
N TYR A 3 -17.54 4.63 -21.01
CA TYR A 3 -18.87 4.43 -20.44
C TYR A 3 -19.82 5.46 -21.05
N ARG A 4 -21.00 5.01 -21.45
CA ARG A 4 -22.11 5.84 -21.93
C ARG A 4 -23.34 5.47 -21.12
N ALA A 5 -23.92 6.44 -20.43
CA ALA A 5 -25.21 6.25 -19.78
C ALA A 5 -26.33 6.17 -20.82
N SER A 6 -27.43 5.51 -20.47
CA SER A 6 -28.66 5.54 -21.27
C SER A 6 -29.18 6.99 -21.34
N LYS A 7 -29.69 7.38 -22.51
CA LYS A 7 -30.32 8.69 -22.68
C LYS A 7 -31.58 8.81 -21.81
N HIS A 8 -32.41 7.77 -21.81
CA HIS A 8 -33.63 7.70 -21.00
C HIS A 8 -33.35 8.01 -19.52
N ASP A 9 -32.34 7.35 -18.95
CA ASP A 9 -31.97 7.54 -17.54
C ASP A 9 -31.36 8.93 -17.30
N CYS A 10 -30.62 9.48 -18.27
CA CYS A 10 -30.10 10.84 -18.18
C CYS A 10 -31.22 11.88 -18.24
N ASP A 11 -32.21 11.70 -19.12
CA ASP A 11 -33.29 12.66 -19.34
C ASP A 11 -34.15 12.84 -18.07
N ALA A 12 -34.39 11.75 -17.33
CA ALA A 12 -35.07 11.80 -16.03
C ALA A 12 -34.16 12.27 -14.86
N CYS A 13 -32.85 12.42 -15.07
CA CYS A 13 -31.90 12.73 -14.02
C CYS A 13 -31.84 14.24 -13.72
N ALA A 14 -32.23 14.64 -12.50
CA ALA A 14 -32.17 16.04 -12.04
C ALA A 14 -30.75 16.65 -12.06
N LEU A 15 -29.70 15.83 -12.06
CA LEU A 15 -28.31 16.29 -12.14
C LEU A 15 -27.81 16.50 -13.58
N LYS A 16 -28.56 16.11 -14.61
CA LYS A 16 -28.14 16.22 -16.02
C LYS A 16 -27.67 17.63 -16.40
N PRO A 17 -28.37 18.74 -16.02
CA PRO A 17 -27.93 20.09 -16.35
C PRO A 17 -26.53 20.43 -15.82
N ARG A 18 -26.10 19.82 -14.71
CA ARG A 18 -24.76 20.00 -14.15
C ARG A 18 -23.76 18.97 -14.68
N CYS A 19 -24.20 17.73 -14.88
CA CYS A 19 -23.35 16.59 -15.18
C CYS A 19 -22.94 16.48 -16.66
N CYS A 20 -23.85 16.81 -17.57
CA CYS A 20 -23.60 16.81 -19.01
C CYS A 20 -24.50 17.85 -19.71
N PRO A 21 -24.30 19.16 -19.45
CA PRO A 21 -25.18 20.23 -19.92
C PRO A 21 -25.37 20.23 -21.43
N ASN A 22 -24.27 20.01 -22.16
CA ASN A 22 -24.23 20.14 -23.62
C ASN A 22 -24.27 18.77 -24.33
N ALA A 23 -24.63 17.70 -23.64
CA ALA A 23 -24.67 16.36 -24.23
C ALA A 23 -25.98 15.64 -23.87
N SER A 24 -26.48 14.87 -24.84
CA SER A 24 -27.73 14.11 -24.68
C SER A 24 -27.67 13.07 -23.55
N ALA A 25 -26.48 12.50 -23.30
CA ALA A 25 -26.25 11.55 -22.21
C ALA A 25 -24.81 11.66 -21.70
N ARG A 26 -24.61 11.27 -20.43
CA ARG A 26 -23.29 11.29 -19.79
C ARG A 26 -22.33 10.32 -20.47
N LYS A 27 -21.13 10.80 -20.80
CA LYS A 27 -20.02 9.99 -21.34
C LYS A 27 -18.80 10.17 -20.47
N ILE A 28 -18.17 9.07 -20.04
CA ILE A 28 -16.98 9.11 -19.19
C ILE A 28 -15.91 8.17 -19.77
N PRO A 29 -14.67 8.64 -19.98
CA PRO A 29 -13.56 7.73 -20.25
C PRO A 29 -13.31 6.87 -19.01
N ARG A 30 -13.54 5.56 -19.12
CA ARG A 30 -13.22 4.57 -18.10
C ARG A 30 -11.98 3.78 -18.53
N SER A 31 -11.11 3.45 -17.58
CA SER A 31 -10.04 2.50 -17.87
C SER A 31 -10.62 1.13 -18.19
N ILE A 32 -9.92 0.33 -19.00
CA ILE A 32 -10.25 -1.08 -19.18
C ILE A 32 -10.08 -1.87 -17.87
N HIS A 33 -9.24 -1.37 -16.96
CA HIS A 33 -8.98 -1.95 -15.65
C HIS A 33 -9.84 -1.34 -14.55
N GLU A 34 -10.94 -0.66 -14.88
CA GLU A 34 -11.76 0.01 -13.88
C GLU A 34 -12.33 -0.96 -12.84
N GLY A 35 -12.68 -2.19 -13.23
CA GLY A 35 -13.10 -3.24 -12.29
C GLY A 35 -12.02 -3.56 -11.25
N ALA A 36 -10.76 -3.70 -11.68
CA ALA A 36 -9.63 -3.92 -10.78
C ALA A 36 -9.40 -2.72 -9.84
N ARG A 37 -9.55 -1.49 -10.35
CA ARG A 37 -9.48 -0.27 -9.52
C ARG A 37 -10.61 -0.20 -8.51
N GLN A 38 -11.82 -0.61 -8.90
CA GLN A 38 -12.96 -0.65 -7.99
C GLN A 38 -12.72 -1.68 -6.88
N MET A 39 -12.31 -2.90 -7.24
CA MET A 39 -11.90 -3.91 -6.27
C MET A 39 -10.82 -3.38 -5.30
N ALA A 40 -9.79 -2.69 -5.81
CA ALA A 40 -8.77 -2.09 -4.97
C ALA A 40 -9.34 -1.01 -4.03
N ARG A 41 -10.29 -0.19 -4.49
CA ARG A 41 -11.00 0.79 -3.65
C ARG A 41 -11.85 0.10 -2.58
N ASP A 42 -12.55 -0.96 -2.92
CA ASP A 42 -13.41 -1.71 -2.00
C ASP A 42 -12.58 -2.40 -0.91
N ILE A 43 -11.48 -3.08 -1.30
CA ILE A 43 -10.49 -3.61 -0.36
C ILE A 43 -9.96 -2.49 0.53
N CYS A 44 -9.60 -1.34 -0.06
CA CYS A 44 -9.14 -0.19 0.69
C CYS A 44 -10.21 0.38 1.64
N ALA A 45 -11.49 0.31 1.35
CA ALA A 45 -12.55 0.78 2.24
C ALA A 45 -12.86 -0.22 3.37
N SER A 46 -12.58 -1.50 3.15
CA SER A 46 -12.82 -2.56 4.13
C SER A 46 -12.00 -2.43 5.41
N GLU A 47 -12.49 -3.05 6.49
CA GLU A 47 -11.73 -3.18 7.74
C GLU A 47 -10.45 -4.01 7.54
N ALA A 48 -10.53 -5.14 6.84
CA ALA A 48 -9.37 -5.96 6.52
C ALA A 48 -8.27 -5.17 5.80
N GLY A 49 -8.65 -4.29 4.86
CA GLY A 49 -7.71 -3.39 4.18
C GLY A 49 -7.13 -2.31 5.08
N ARG A 50 -7.91 -1.79 6.04
CA ARG A 50 -7.39 -0.87 7.08
C ARG A 50 -6.34 -1.57 7.95
N THR A 51 -6.61 -2.80 8.41
CA THR A 51 -5.67 -3.61 9.19
C THR A 51 -4.42 -3.93 8.38
N SER A 52 -4.57 -4.44 7.16
CA SER A 52 -3.47 -4.73 6.25
C SER A 52 -2.55 -3.52 6.04
N ARG A 53 -3.10 -2.32 5.84
CA ARG A 53 -2.29 -1.08 5.73
C ARG A 53 -1.50 -0.77 6.99
N ARG A 54 -2.10 -0.93 8.16
CA ARG A 54 -1.40 -0.71 9.45
C ARG A 54 -0.22 -1.69 9.60
N GLU A 55 -0.42 -2.96 9.25
CA GLU A 55 0.63 -3.97 9.29
C GLU A 55 1.73 -3.71 8.26
N ARG A 56 1.39 -3.37 7.02
CA ARG A 56 2.37 -3.00 5.98
C ARG A 56 3.23 -1.82 6.40
N LYS A 57 2.65 -0.80 7.05
CA LYS A 57 3.43 0.34 7.56
C LYS A 57 4.54 -0.10 8.53
N LYS A 58 4.31 -1.11 9.37
CA LYS A 58 5.34 -1.65 10.28
C LYS A 58 6.53 -2.23 9.52
N VAL A 59 6.26 -2.90 8.40
CA VAL A 59 7.27 -3.50 7.51
C VAL A 59 7.95 -2.44 6.65
N GLU A 60 7.19 -1.56 5.99
CA GLU A 60 7.71 -0.48 5.14
C GLU A 60 8.66 0.45 5.91
N MET A 61 8.36 0.74 7.18
CA MET A 61 9.25 1.52 8.04
C MET A 61 10.59 0.81 8.35
N LEU A 62 10.60 -0.51 8.47
CA LEU A 62 11.85 -1.27 8.63
C LEU A 62 12.74 -1.11 7.39
N PHE A 63 12.17 -1.25 6.20
CA PHE A 63 12.91 -1.03 4.95
C PHE A 63 13.40 0.41 4.81
N ALA A 64 12.59 1.39 5.24
CA ALA A 64 13.02 2.78 5.27
C ALA A 64 14.22 2.99 6.22
N HIS A 65 14.22 2.37 7.40
CA HIS A 65 15.34 2.42 8.33
C HIS A 65 16.59 1.71 7.80
N LEU A 66 16.45 0.54 7.18
CA LEU A 66 17.56 -0.19 6.54
C LEU A 66 18.30 0.71 5.54
N LYS A 67 17.56 1.36 4.65
CA LYS A 67 18.14 2.25 3.63
C LYS A 67 18.69 3.54 4.26
N ARG A 68 17.86 4.28 5.01
CA ARG A 68 18.23 5.64 5.43
C ARG A 68 19.20 5.70 6.61
N ILE A 69 19.07 4.78 7.58
CA ILE A 69 19.85 4.77 8.82
C ILE A 69 21.04 3.83 8.71
N LEU A 70 20.81 2.57 8.31
CA LEU A 70 21.89 1.58 8.20
C LEU A 70 22.64 1.64 6.86
N LYS A 71 22.23 2.51 5.94
CA LYS A 71 22.91 2.73 4.64
C LYS A 71 23.05 1.46 3.81
N LEU A 72 22.05 0.57 3.88
CA LEU A 72 21.93 -0.58 3.00
C LEU A 72 21.44 -0.14 1.61
N ASP A 73 22.23 0.71 0.94
CA ASP A 73 21.91 1.32 -0.35
C ASP A 73 22.38 0.47 -1.53
N ARG A 74 23.28 -0.49 -1.28
CA ARG A 74 23.78 -1.45 -2.27
C ARG A 74 23.99 -2.81 -1.61
N LEU A 75 23.77 -3.85 -2.39
CA LEU A 75 24.08 -5.23 -2.05
C LEU A 75 25.50 -5.54 -2.51
N ARG A 76 26.23 -6.30 -1.71
CA ARG A 76 27.64 -6.67 -1.95
C ARG A 76 27.77 -7.94 -2.78
N LEU A 77 26.83 -8.86 -2.63
CA LEU A 77 26.73 -10.12 -3.34
C LEU A 77 25.98 -9.94 -4.65
N ARG A 78 26.40 -10.68 -5.67
CA ARG A 78 25.79 -10.64 -7.01
C ARG A 78 24.73 -11.74 -7.15
N GLY A 79 23.73 -11.46 -8.00
CA GLY A 79 22.66 -12.41 -8.31
C GLY A 79 21.53 -12.43 -7.29
N PRO A 80 20.40 -13.09 -7.64
CA PRO A 80 19.20 -13.12 -6.79
C PRO A 80 19.43 -13.85 -5.46
N ASP A 81 20.25 -14.91 -5.44
CA ASP A 81 20.57 -15.63 -4.20
C ASP A 81 21.40 -14.77 -3.25
N GLY A 82 22.44 -14.09 -3.76
CA GLY A 82 23.24 -13.16 -2.95
C GLY A 82 22.41 -12.01 -2.38
N ALA A 83 21.50 -11.45 -3.20
CA ALA A 83 20.57 -10.44 -2.75
C ALA A 83 19.63 -10.96 -1.64
N ARG A 84 19.09 -12.16 -1.80
CA ARG A 84 18.23 -12.81 -0.81
C ARG A 84 18.95 -12.97 0.53
N ASP A 85 20.19 -13.47 0.51
CA ASP A 85 20.96 -13.75 1.72
C ASP A 85 21.28 -12.47 2.50
N GLU A 86 21.72 -11.41 1.81
CA GLU A 86 21.97 -10.11 2.45
C GLU A 86 20.70 -9.51 3.08
N PHE A 87 19.56 -9.59 2.39
CA PHE A 87 18.30 -9.11 2.95
C PHE A 87 17.82 -9.94 4.14
N HIS A 88 17.99 -11.26 4.11
CA HIS A 88 17.65 -12.11 5.24
C HIS A 88 18.50 -11.79 6.47
N LEU A 89 19.82 -11.61 6.30
CA LEU A 89 20.71 -11.20 7.39
C LEU A 89 20.32 -9.83 7.96
N ALA A 90 20.06 -8.84 7.09
CA ALA A 90 19.63 -7.51 7.52
C ALA A 90 18.28 -7.53 8.26
N ALA A 91 17.32 -8.33 7.78
CA ALA A 91 16.02 -8.51 8.42
C ALA A 91 16.15 -9.23 9.77
N ALA A 92 16.99 -10.27 9.86
CA ALA A 92 17.27 -10.98 11.10
C ALA A 92 17.85 -10.03 12.16
N ALA A 93 18.86 -9.25 11.81
CA ALA A 93 19.46 -8.25 12.71
C ALA A 93 18.42 -7.22 13.21
N GLN A 94 17.54 -6.72 12.33
CA GLN A 94 16.45 -5.81 12.74
C GLN A 94 15.45 -6.48 13.69
N ASN A 95 15.09 -7.74 13.44
CA ASN A 95 14.20 -8.49 14.31
C ASN A 95 14.83 -8.72 15.69
N LEU A 96 16.11 -9.09 15.75
CA LEU A 96 16.86 -9.23 17.00
C LEU A 96 16.91 -7.89 17.78
N ARG A 97 17.18 -6.78 17.09
CA ARG A 97 17.15 -5.44 17.71
C ARG A 97 15.77 -5.08 18.29
N LYS A 98 14.68 -5.51 17.65
CA LYS A 98 13.32 -5.32 18.20
C LYS A 98 13.09 -6.19 19.42
N LEU A 99 13.47 -7.46 19.37
CA LEU A 99 13.35 -8.39 20.51
C LEU A 99 14.13 -7.87 21.72
N ALA A 100 15.35 -7.38 21.53
CA ALA A 100 16.17 -6.80 22.59
C ALA A 100 15.51 -5.61 23.31
N LYS A 101 14.57 -4.89 22.66
CA LYS A 101 13.81 -3.81 23.31
C LYS A 101 12.62 -4.29 24.14
N LEU A 102 12.16 -5.51 23.91
CA LEU A 102 11.04 -6.11 24.64
C LEU A 102 11.51 -6.83 25.90
N ILE A 103 12.79 -7.21 25.95
CA ILE A 103 13.42 -7.78 27.13
C ILE A 103 13.65 -6.64 28.12
N PRO A 104 13.02 -6.67 29.32
CA PRO A 104 13.35 -5.71 30.37
C PRO A 104 14.84 -5.84 30.67
N LEU A 105 15.57 -4.72 30.67
CA LEU A 105 16.91 -4.73 31.24
C LEU A 105 16.75 -5.16 32.70
N GLY A 106 17.24 -6.36 33.03
CA GLY A 106 17.24 -6.84 34.41
C GLY A 106 17.83 -5.74 35.27
N GLN A 107 17.12 -5.37 36.35
CA GLN A 107 17.65 -4.40 37.29
C GLN A 107 19.06 -4.86 37.67
N PRO A 108 20.09 -3.98 37.58
CA PRO A 108 21.41 -4.37 38.04
C PRO A 108 21.25 -4.84 39.49
N SER A 109 21.64 -6.07 39.77
CA SER A 109 21.70 -6.56 41.14
C SER A 109 22.67 -5.64 41.86
N LEU A 110 22.16 -4.81 42.78
CA LEU A 110 23.00 -4.09 43.71
C LEU A 110 23.76 -5.16 44.51
N ALA A 111 25.04 -5.32 44.19
CA ALA A 111 26.01 -6.03 45.01
C ALA A 111 26.49 -5.11 46.13
#